data_AF-A0A2G9P7U0-F1
#
_entry.id   AF-A0A2G9P7U0-F1
#
_cell.length_a   1.000
_cell.length_b   1.000
_cell.length_c   1.000
_cell.angle_alpha   90.00
_cell.angle_beta   90.00
_cell.angle_gamma   90.00
#
_symmetry.space_group_name_H-M   'P 1'
#
loop_
_entity.id
_entity.type
_entity.pdbx_description
1 polymer ?
#
loop_
_entity_poly.entity_id
_entity_poly.type
_entity_poly.pdbx_seq_one_letter_code
_entity_poly.pdbx_strand_id
1 'polypeptide(L)'
;GAQEMFNELPSEFVEPHELKEVSKTGDLRKVYGTVLSRHHHLVRKTDGVYDPLEYEKNPELYTSRFNTDIAPYTTCLINGIYWDPHTPRLLNRQDAQRLLAPVKSSSAATEGCPELPHKLLAIGDISADTGGSIEFMTECTTIDVPFCMYDAYQHITHDSVEGNGILMCSIDNLPAQLPIEATEYFGDMLFPYIEEMIMSDSTKPLDEQNFSPVVKDAVIASNSSLTPKYKYIQKLRESREYAQLMTMGAKKRILVLGSGYVSGPVISYLTRDPNVEITAVSMIKDQVDHLAKKYNNTTPLTMDVLKSEEKLSSIVKKHDLVISLLPYSAHPIVARKCIKEKVNLVTASYLTPSMKELQQSAEDSGITIVGEMGLDPGLDHMLAMECFDKAKDVGASVESYVSFCGGLPAPEYSDNPLRYKFSWNPLSVLVNTIQPATYLKNGEVSDDQ
;
A
#
# COMPACT_ATOMS: atom_id res chain seq x y z
N GLY A 1 3.20 -25.35 -21.67
CA GLY A 1 3.48 -25.10 -20.24
C GLY A 1 2.50 -25.79 -19.30
N ALA A 2 1.51 -25.08 -18.76
CA ALA A 2 0.55 -25.64 -17.79
C ALA A 2 -0.28 -26.81 -18.36
N GLN A 3 -0.69 -26.74 -19.64
CA GLN A 3 -1.40 -27.83 -20.31
C GLN A 3 -0.51 -29.06 -20.51
N GLU A 4 0.79 -28.89 -20.79
CA GLU A 4 1.72 -30.03 -20.89
C GLU A 4 1.84 -30.74 -19.55
N MET A 5 2.00 -29.99 -18.46
CA MET A 5 2.02 -30.57 -17.11
C MET A 5 0.71 -31.25 -16.74
N PHE A 6 -0.42 -30.69 -17.16
CA PHE A 6 -1.73 -31.29 -16.99
C PHE A 6 -1.87 -32.62 -17.77
N ASN A 7 -1.31 -32.69 -18.97
CA ASN A 7 -1.33 -33.90 -19.81
C ASN A 7 -0.42 -35.02 -19.28
N GLU A 8 0.56 -34.71 -18.44
CA GLU A 8 1.39 -35.71 -17.74
C GLU A 8 0.67 -36.35 -16.54
N LEU A 9 -0.42 -35.75 -16.06
CA LEU A 9 -1.27 -36.33 -15.02
C LEU A 9 -2.28 -37.31 -15.65
N PRO A 10 -2.86 -38.24 -14.88
CA PRO A 10 -4.03 -39.00 -15.32
C PRO A 10 -5.20 -38.01 -15.50
N SER A 11 -5.35 -37.42 -16.67
CA SER A 11 -6.22 -36.26 -16.86
C SER A 11 -7.20 -36.41 -18.02
N GLU A 12 -8.25 -35.60 -17.98
CA GLU A 12 -9.31 -35.58 -18.97
C GLU A 12 -9.83 -34.15 -19.15
N PHE A 13 -9.82 -33.65 -20.39
CA PHE A 13 -10.48 -32.39 -20.72
C PHE A 13 -11.98 -32.61 -20.94
N VAL A 14 -12.78 -31.75 -20.33
CA VAL A 14 -14.24 -31.75 -20.43
C VAL A 14 -14.73 -30.36 -20.82
N GLU A 15 -15.93 -30.30 -21.41
CA GLU A 15 -16.53 -29.02 -21.75
C GLU A 15 -16.99 -28.26 -20.48
N PRO A 16 -17.01 -26.92 -20.48
CA PRO A 16 -17.36 -26.14 -19.28
C PRO A 16 -18.71 -26.50 -18.66
N HIS A 17 -19.69 -26.87 -19.48
CA HIS A 17 -21.03 -27.25 -19.02
C HIS A 17 -21.07 -28.64 -18.34
N GLU A 18 -20.07 -29.48 -18.56
CA GLU A 18 -19.95 -30.83 -17.99
C GLU A 18 -19.33 -30.80 -16.59
N LEU A 19 -18.64 -29.71 -16.21
CA LEU A 19 -17.98 -29.55 -14.91
C LEU A 19 -18.89 -29.92 -13.74
N LYS A 20 -20.16 -29.49 -13.79
CA LYS A 20 -21.13 -29.77 -12.73
C LYS A 20 -21.33 -31.27 -12.50
N GLU A 21 -21.45 -32.05 -13.57
CA GLU A 21 -21.70 -33.49 -13.47
C GLU A 21 -20.42 -34.25 -13.13
N VAL A 22 -19.31 -33.91 -13.76
CA VAL A 22 -17.98 -34.45 -13.44
C VAL A 22 -17.64 -34.22 -11.96
N SER A 23 -18.00 -33.06 -11.41
CA SER A 23 -17.75 -32.73 -10.01
C SER A 23 -18.51 -33.60 -9.00
N LYS A 24 -19.50 -34.38 -9.46
CA LYS A 24 -20.31 -35.29 -8.64
C LYS A 24 -20.00 -36.77 -8.93
N THR A 25 -19.80 -37.13 -10.20
CA THR A 25 -19.73 -38.53 -10.65
C THR A 25 -18.44 -38.87 -11.38
N GLY A 26 -17.49 -37.95 -11.48
CA GLY A 26 -16.20 -38.18 -12.13
C GLY A 26 -15.37 -39.24 -11.42
N ASP A 27 -14.45 -39.86 -12.17
CA ASP A 27 -13.47 -40.80 -11.62
C ASP A 27 -12.48 -40.06 -10.73
N LEU A 28 -12.49 -40.34 -9.42
CA LEU A 28 -11.64 -39.70 -8.43
C LEU A 28 -10.13 -39.98 -8.62
N ARG A 29 -9.77 -40.86 -9.56
CA ARG A 29 -8.37 -41.16 -9.93
C ARG A 29 -7.86 -40.26 -11.05
N LYS A 30 -8.69 -39.37 -11.59
CA LYS A 30 -8.35 -38.47 -12.69
C LYS A 30 -8.41 -37.00 -12.27
N VAL A 31 -7.65 -36.17 -12.98
CA VAL A 31 -7.72 -34.71 -12.91
C VAL A 31 -8.52 -34.20 -14.10
N TYR A 32 -9.62 -33.49 -13.86
CA TYR A 32 -10.46 -32.93 -14.91
C TYR A 32 -10.10 -31.47 -15.18
N GLY A 33 -10.02 -31.10 -16.46
CA GLY A 33 -9.61 -29.77 -16.91
C GLY A 33 -10.61 -29.21 -17.91
N THR A 34 -10.75 -27.88 -17.94
CA THR A 34 -11.54 -27.19 -18.96
C THR A 34 -10.83 -25.90 -19.36
N VAL A 35 -11.00 -25.48 -20.61
CA VAL A 35 -10.52 -24.19 -21.11
C VAL A 35 -11.72 -23.26 -21.27
N LEU A 36 -11.65 -22.07 -20.66
CA LEU A 36 -12.75 -21.11 -20.68
C LEU A 36 -12.47 -19.98 -21.67
N SER A 37 -13.28 -19.91 -22.72
CA SER A 37 -13.43 -18.70 -23.54
C SER A 37 -14.57 -17.79 -23.04
N ARG A 38 -14.56 -16.53 -23.52
CA ARG A 38 -15.55 -15.48 -23.18
C ARG A 38 -17.01 -15.94 -23.24
N HIS A 39 -17.40 -16.67 -24.30
CA HIS A 39 -18.77 -17.10 -24.52
C HIS A 39 -19.30 -18.10 -23.48
N HIS A 40 -18.43 -18.75 -22.70
CA HIS A 40 -18.86 -19.69 -21.65
C HIS A 40 -19.37 -19.01 -20.39
N HIS A 41 -18.95 -17.77 -20.13
CA HIS A 41 -19.27 -17.10 -18.87
C HIS A 41 -19.80 -15.67 -19.05
N LEU A 42 -19.50 -14.99 -20.15
CA LEU A 42 -20.05 -13.66 -20.44
C LEU A 42 -21.39 -13.78 -21.14
N VAL A 43 -22.37 -13.06 -20.63
CA VAL A 43 -23.73 -13.03 -21.17
C VAL A 43 -24.32 -11.62 -21.09
N ARG A 44 -25.18 -11.26 -22.05
CA ARG A 44 -25.99 -10.05 -21.95
C ARG A 44 -26.90 -10.11 -20.72
N LYS A 45 -27.01 -8.98 -20.02
CA LYS A 45 -27.89 -8.84 -18.84
C LYS A 45 -29.38 -9.03 -19.17
N THR A 46 -29.77 -8.80 -20.42
CA THR A 46 -31.18 -8.80 -20.86
C THR A 46 -31.70 -10.19 -21.24
N ASP A 47 -30.95 -10.94 -22.06
CA ASP A 47 -31.40 -12.20 -22.67
C ASP A 47 -30.47 -13.39 -22.40
N GLY A 48 -29.31 -13.15 -21.79
CA GLY A 48 -28.34 -14.20 -21.49
C GLY A 48 -27.50 -14.67 -22.68
N VAL A 49 -27.52 -13.95 -23.82
CA VAL A 49 -26.78 -14.33 -25.04
C VAL A 49 -25.42 -13.64 -25.09
N TYR A 50 -24.40 -14.31 -25.63
CA TYR A 50 -23.09 -13.71 -25.89
C TYR A 50 -22.97 -13.26 -27.35
N ASP A 51 -22.68 -11.97 -27.60
CA ASP A 51 -22.27 -11.46 -28.90
C ASP A 51 -20.86 -10.84 -28.79
N PRO A 52 -19.85 -11.36 -29.51
CA PRO A 52 -18.48 -10.89 -29.39
C PRO A 52 -18.28 -9.46 -29.93
N LEU A 53 -18.98 -9.07 -31.01
CA LEU A 53 -18.80 -7.75 -31.63
C LEU A 53 -19.48 -6.64 -30.81
N GLU A 54 -20.59 -6.96 -30.17
CA GLU A 54 -21.26 -6.04 -29.26
C GLU A 54 -20.48 -5.88 -27.95
N TYR A 55 -19.95 -6.99 -27.40
CA TYR A 55 -19.15 -6.96 -26.18
C TYR A 55 -17.90 -6.07 -26.32
N GLU A 56 -17.22 -6.11 -27.46
CA GLU A 56 -16.06 -5.24 -27.73
C GLU A 56 -16.42 -3.75 -27.74
N LYS A 57 -17.68 -3.39 -28.06
CA LYS A 57 -18.13 -2.01 -28.15
C LYS A 57 -18.82 -1.50 -26.88
N ASN A 58 -19.57 -2.37 -26.20
CA ASN A 58 -20.43 -2.04 -25.07
C ASN A 58 -20.33 -3.13 -23.97
N PRO A 59 -19.15 -3.33 -23.35
CA PRO A 59 -18.93 -4.37 -22.35
C PRO A 59 -19.83 -4.23 -21.10
N GLU A 60 -20.31 -3.01 -20.81
CA GLU A 60 -21.19 -2.70 -19.68
C GLU A 60 -22.58 -3.36 -19.76
N LEU A 61 -23.00 -3.78 -20.96
CA LEU A 61 -24.26 -4.52 -21.17
C LEU A 61 -24.17 -5.99 -20.75
N TYR A 62 -22.96 -6.47 -20.48
CA TYR A 62 -22.67 -7.86 -20.16
C TYR A 62 -22.44 -8.06 -18.66
N THR A 63 -22.61 -9.30 -18.22
CA THR A 63 -22.25 -9.76 -16.87
C THR A 63 -21.59 -11.13 -16.97
N SER A 64 -20.81 -11.51 -15.95
CA SER A 64 -20.16 -12.81 -15.88
C SER A 64 -20.98 -13.76 -15.01
N ARG A 65 -21.26 -14.97 -15.50
CA ARG A 65 -21.84 -16.08 -14.73
C ARG A 65 -20.78 -17.04 -14.17
N PHE A 66 -19.50 -16.67 -14.25
CA PHE A 66 -18.41 -17.52 -13.77
C PHE A 66 -18.61 -17.96 -12.30
N ASN A 67 -19.05 -17.04 -11.44
CA ASN A 67 -19.32 -17.29 -10.02
C ASN A 67 -20.41 -18.36 -9.75
N THR A 68 -21.29 -18.64 -10.71
CA THR A 68 -22.47 -19.50 -10.54
C THR A 68 -22.40 -20.78 -11.38
N ASP A 69 -21.97 -20.65 -12.63
CA ASP A 69 -21.98 -21.77 -13.58
C ASP A 69 -20.67 -22.58 -13.56
N ILE A 70 -19.56 -21.98 -13.12
CA ILE A 70 -18.22 -22.56 -13.22
C ILE A 70 -17.54 -22.69 -11.86
N ALA A 71 -17.30 -21.57 -11.16
CA ALA A 71 -16.54 -21.51 -9.91
C ALA A 71 -17.00 -22.51 -8.82
N PRO A 72 -18.31 -22.80 -8.62
CA PRO A 72 -18.75 -23.79 -7.63
C PRO A 72 -18.28 -25.22 -7.89
N TYR A 73 -17.83 -25.52 -9.10
CA TYR A 73 -17.37 -26.85 -9.54
C TYR A 73 -15.87 -26.90 -9.78
N THR A 74 -15.16 -25.80 -9.56
CA THR A 74 -13.72 -25.63 -9.83
C THR A 74 -12.91 -25.78 -8.55
N THR A 75 -11.86 -26.61 -8.58
CA THR A 75 -10.93 -26.77 -7.45
C THR A 75 -9.75 -25.80 -7.50
N CYS A 76 -9.20 -25.58 -8.69
CA CYS A 76 -8.10 -24.66 -8.94
C CYS A 76 -8.40 -23.84 -10.20
N LEU A 77 -8.27 -22.52 -10.12
CA LEU A 77 -8.43 -21.61 -11.25
C LEU A 77 -7.05 -21.09 -11.68
N ILE A 78 -6.71 -21.23 -12.95
CA ILE A 78 -5.58 -20.52 -13.56
C ILE A 78 -6.15 -19.37 -14.39
N ASN A 79 -6.03 -18.15 -13.87
CA ASN A 79 -6.53 -16.93 -14.50
C ASN A 79 -5.42 -16.24 -15.29
N GLY A 80 -5.71 -15.84 -16.51
CA GLY A 80 -4.80 -15.09 -17.38
C GLY A 80 -5.56 -14.21 -18.36
N ILE A 81 -6.77 -13.79 -17.98
CA ILE A 81 -7.61 -12.97 -18.84
C ILE A 81 -7.15 -11.52 -18.80
N TYR A 82 -7.30 -10.83 -19.91
CA TYR A 82 -7.28 -9.37 -19.92
C TYR A 82 -8.56 -8.83 -19.29
N TRP A 83 -8.43 -7.88 -18.37
CA TRP A 83 -9.56 -7.21 -17.73
C TRP A 83 -9.40 -5.68 -17.80
N ASP A 84 -10.52 -5.00 -18.03
CA ASP A 84 -10.63 -3.53 -18.01
C ASP A 84 -11.71 -3.11 -16.99
N PRO A 85 -11.59 -1.95 -16.31
CA PRO A 85 -12.58 -1.48 -15.34
C PRO A 85 -14.03 -1.43 -15.81
N HIS A 86 -14.27 -1.31 -17.12
CA HIS A 86 -15.61 -1.31 -17.70
C HIS A 86 -16.16 -2.72 -18.00
N THR A 87 -15.36 -3.76 -17.77
CA THR A 87 -15.73 -5.16 -18.03
C THR A 87 -16.11 -5.92 -16.75
N PRO A 88 -17.02 -6.91 -16.83
CA PRO A 88 -17.42 -7.71 -15.67
C PRO A 88 -16.25 -8.49 -15.04
N ARG A 89 -16.21 -8.53 -13.71
CA ARG A 89 -15.28 -9.37 -12.94
C ARG A 89 -15.67 -10.85 -13.02
N LEU A 90 -14.71 -11.75 -12.81
CA LEU A 90 -14.97 -13.19 -12.64
C LEU A 90 -15.53 -13.48 -11.24
N LEU A 91 -14.87 -12.96 -10.20
CA LEU A 91 -15.25 -13.13 -8.80
C LEU A 91 -15.09 -11.82 -8.03
N ASN A 92 -16.13 -11.47 -7.27
CA ASN A 92 -16.06 -10.41 -6.26
C ASN A 92 -15.90 -11.00 -4.85
N ARG A 93 -15.68 -10.15 -3.84
CA ARG A 93 -15.52 -10.55 -2.43
C ARG A 93 -16.72 -11.33 -1.87
N GLN A 94 -17.94 -10.97 -2.29
CA GLN A 94 -19.16 -11.67 -1.85
C GLN A 94 -19.28 -13.05 -2.51
N ASP A 95 -18.85 -13.19 -3.76
CA ASP A 95 -18.80 -14.48 -4.44
C ASP A 95 -17.83 -15.43 -3.74
N ALA A 96 -16.65 -14.95 -3.33
CA ALA A 96 -15.69 -15.73 -2.56
C ALA A 96 -16.30 -16.25 -1.24
N GLN A 97 -16.98 -15.38 -0.47
CA GLN A 97 -17.67 -15.79 0.75
C GLN A 97 -18.71 -16.89 0.52
N ARG A 98 -19.48 -16.79 -0.58
CA ARG A 98 -20.47 -17.82 -0.95
C ARG A 98 -19.82 -19.14 -1.34
N LEU A 99 -18.71 -19.10 -2.07
CA LEU A 99 -17.97 -20.28 -2.50
C LEU A 99 -17.29 -21.00 -1.32
N LEU A 100 -16.92 -20.26 -0.27
CA LEU A 100 -16.28 -20.75 0.95
C LEU A 100 -17.28 -21.07 2.07
N ALA A 101 -18.59 -20.97 1.80
CA ALA A 101 -19.60 -21.35 2.76
C ALA A 101 -19.52 -22.86 3.04
N PRO A 102 -19.53 -23.30 4.32
CA PRO A 102 -19.43 -24.71 4.67
C PRO A 102 -20.54 -25.53 4.02
N VAL A 103 -20.18 -26.55 3.24
CA VAL A 103 -21.14 -27.52 2.72
C VAL A 103 -21.38 -28.58 3.79
N LYS A 104 -22.65 -28.91 4.09
CA LYS A 104 -22.98 -30.01 5.00
C LYS A 104 -22.44 -31.32 4.44
N SER A 105 -21.42 -31.89 5.09
CA SER A 105 -20.90 -33.23 4.80
C SER A 105 -22.00 -34.28 4.93
N SER A 106 -22.08 -35.19 3.96
CA SER A 106 -23.05 -36.30 3.94
C SER A 106 -22.42 -37.70 3.96
N SER A 107 -21.14 -37.85 4.32
CA SER A 107 -20.54 -39.18 4.47
C SER A 107 -19.29 -39.15 5.36
N ALA A 108 -19.05 -40.22 6.11
CA ALA A 108 -17.90 -40.35 6.98
C ALA A 108 -16.58 -40.19 6.20
N ALA A 109 -15.69 -39.31 6.67
CA ALA A 109 -14.36 -39.11 6.12
C ALA A 109 -13.63 -40.46 5.98
N THR A 110 -13.06 -40.71 4.81
CA THR A 110 -12.25 -41.92 4.57
C THR A 110 -10.89 -41.73 5.21
N GLU A 111 -10.41 -42.72 5.97
CA GLU A 111 -9.10 -42.68 6.62
C GLU A 111 -7.99 -42.44 5.57
N GLY A 112 -7.19 -41.39 5.76
CA GLY A 112 -6.15 -40.96 4.82
C GLY A 112 -6.59 -40.00 3.70
N CYS A 113 -7.88 -39.66 3.59
CA CYS A 113 -8.40 -38.70 2.62
C CYS A 113 -9.28 -37.66 3.35
N PRO A 114 -8.70 -36.52 3.81
CA PRO A 114 -9.47 -35.49 4.49
C PRO A 114 -10.48 -34.86 3.53
N GLU A 115 -11.67 -34.54 4.04
CA GLU A 115 -12.64 -33.74 3.28
C GLU A 115 -12.08 -32.35 3.01
N LEU A 116 -12.38 -31.82 1.82
CA LEU A 116 -12.03 -30.44 1.47
C LEU A 116 -12.94 -29.46 2.23
N PRO A 117 -12.41 -28.35 2.78
CA PRO A 117 -13.22 -27.36 3.50
C PRO A 117 -14.24 -26.65 2.60
N HIS A 118 -13.92 -26.53 1.31
CA HIS A 118 -14.74 -26.01 0.22
C HIS A 118 -14.14 -26.48 -1.11
N LYS A 119 -14.87 -26.32 -2.23
CA LYS A 119 -14.40 -26.84 -3.52
C LYS A 119 -13.29 -25.97 -4.13
N LEU A 120 -13.46 -24.65 -4.19
CA LEU A 120 -12.47 -23.73 -4.74
C LEU A 120 -11.32 -23.52 -3.74
N LEU A 121 -10.19 -24.20 -3.95
CA LEU A 121 -9.06 -24.19 -3.03
C LEU A 121 -7.97 -23.20 -3.42
N ALA A 122 -7.73 -23.01 -4.73
CA ALA A 122 -6.61 -22.22 -5.21
C ALA A 122 -6.94 -21.37 -6.43
N ILE A 123 -6.32 -20.20 -6.52
CA ILE A 123 -6.33 -19.34 -7.70
C ILE A 123 -4.88 -18.95 -8.02
N GLY A 124 -4.40 -19.39 -9.18
CA GLY A 124 -3.20 -18.87 -9.82
C GLY A 124 -3.58 -17.76 -10.78
N ASP A 125 -3.26 -16.51 -10.47
CA ASP A 125 -3.57 -15.34 -11.29
C ASP A 125 -2.31 -14.80 -11.99
N ILE A 126 -2.19 -15.14 -13.27
CA ILE A 126 -1.11 -14.71 -14.16
C ILE A 126 -1.35 -13.26 -14.64
N SER A 127 -2.59 -12.77 -14.61
CA SER A 127 -2.86 -11.37 -14.97
C SER A 127 -2.19 -10.40 -14.00
N ALA A 128 -2.10 -10.78 -12.73
CA ALA A 128 -1.53 -9.98 -11.65
C ALA A 128 -2.12 -8.55 -11.54
N ASP A 129 -3.38 -8.38 -12.00
CA ASP A 129 -4.09 -7.11 -11.96
C ASP A 129 -4.68 -6.82 -10.57
N THR A 130 -4.02 -5.98 -9.76
CA THR A 130 -4.50 -5.65 -8.41
C THR A 130 -5.93 -5.10 -8.43
N GLY A 131 -6.85 -5.78 -7.75
CA GLY A 131 -8.27 -5.42 -7.75
C GLY A 131 -8.91 -5.55 -9.13
N GLY A 132 -8.41 -6.46 -9.97
CA GLY A 132 -8.84 -6.73 -11.35
C GLY A 132 -9.92 -7.82 -11.45
N SER A 133 -9.82 -8.69 -12.45
CA SER A 133 -10.87 -9.72 -12.71
C SER A 133 -11.22 -10.58 -11.48
N ILE A 134 -10.27 -10.77 -10.56
CA ILE A 134 -10.47 -11.29 -9.20
C ILE A 134 -10.35 -10.12 -8.21
N GLU A 135 -11.48 -9.62 -7.71
CA GLU A 135 -11.53 -8.36 -6.94
C GLU A 135 -10.64 -8.36 -5.68
N PHE A 136 -10.52 -9.51 -5.04
CA PHE A 136 -9.80 -9.67 -3.79
C PHE A 136 -8.33 -10.02 -3.95
N MET A 137 -7.81 -10.05 -5.18
CA MET A 137 -6.38 -10.11 -5.42
C MET A 137 -5.80 -8.70 -5.20
N THR A 138 -5.25 -8.47 -4.01
CA THR A 138 -4.76 -7.15 -3.58
C THR A 138 -3.26 -6.96 -3.73
N GLU A 139 -2.50 -8.06 -3.79
CA GLU A 139 -1.04 -8.03 -3.81
C GLU A 139 -0.51 -9.14 -4.72
N CYS A 140 0.60 -8.85 -5.40
CA CYS A 140 1.32 -9.84 -6.19
C CYS A 140 2.25 -10.65 -5.28
N THR A 141 2.22 -11.96 -5.42
CA THR A 141 3.17 -12.87 -4.77
C THR A 141 4.54 -12.75 -5.42
N THR A 142 5.59 -13.04 -4.65
CA THR A 142 6.98 -12.96 -5.13
C THR A 142 7.56 -14.36 -5.31
N ILE A 143 8.72 -14.48 -5.97
CA ILE A 143 9.41 -15.77 -6.10
C ILE A 143 9.77 -16.37 -4.73
N ASP A 144 10.13 -15.52 -3.76
CA ASP A 144 10.49 -15.95 -2.40
C ASP A 144 9.25 -16.36 -1.58
N VAL A 145 8.10 -15.73 -1.83
CA VAL A 145 6.82 -16.01 -1.18
C VAL A 145 5.73 -16.18 -2.27
N PRO A 146 5.69 -17.36 -2.93
CA PRO A 146 4.87 -17.58 -4.13
C PRO A 146 3.39 -17.83 -3.83
N PHE A 147 3.04 -18.02 -2.55
CA PHE A 147 1.67 -18.30 -2.13
C PHE A 147 1.30 -17.47 -0.91
N CYS A 148 0.05 -17.03 -0.89
CA CYS A 148 -0.59 -16.43 0.28
C CYS A 148 -2.01 -16.98 0.44
N MET A 149 -2.55 -16.94 1.66
CA MET A 149 -3.89 -17.42 1.95
C MET A 149 -4.86 -16.25 2.06
N TYR A 150 -5.90 -16.24 1.23
CA TYR A 150 -6.96 -15.24 1.30
C TYR A 150 -8.14 -15.70 2.18
N ASP A 151 -8.39 -15.00 3.28
CA ASP A 151 -9.57 -15.17 4.13
C ASP A 151 -10.74 -14.36 3.55
N ALA A 152 -11.73 -15.04 2.99
CA ALA A 152 -12.91 -14.40 2.39
C ALA A 152 -13.85 -13.76 3.43
N TYR A 153 -13.83 -14.18 4.70
CA TYR A 153 -14.69 -13.61 5.75
C TYR A 153 -14.10 -12.34 6.33
N GLN A 154 -12.79 -12.31 6.58
CA GLN A 154 -12.09 -11.13 7.10
C GLN A 154 -11.64 -10.17 6.00
N HIS A 155 -11.58 -10.64 4.75
CA HIS A 155 -10.98 -9.94 3.61
C HIS A 155 -9.51 -9.56 3.85
N ILE A 156 -8.76 -10.46 4.46
CA ILE A 156 -7.34 -10.31 4.77
C ILE A 156 -6.57 -11.41 4.05
N THR A 157 -5.38 -11.06 3.58
CA THR A 157 -4.41 -12.01 3.02
C THR A 157 -3.34 -12.30 4.05
N HIS A 158 -3.02 -13.58 4.25
CA HIS A 158 -1.99 -14.04 5.17
C HIS A 158 -0.79 -14.61 4.41
N ASP A 159 0.42 -14.27 4.85
CA ASP A 159 1.68 -14.84 4.34
C ASP A 159 1.92 -16.25 4.91
N SER A 160 0.95 -17.13 4.70
CA SER A 160 0.95 -18.51 5.16
C SER A 160 0.19 -19.36 4.16
N VAL A 161 0.56 -20.63 4.05
CA VAL A 161 -0.21 -21.65 3.33
C VAL A 161 -1.13 -22.46 4.26
N GLU A 162 -1.01 -22.24 5.56
CA GLU A 162 -1.84 -22.86 6.59
C GLU A 162 -3.03 -21.96 6.94
N GLY A 163 -4.24 -22.52 6.94
CA GLY A 163 -5.45 -21.82 7.34
C GLY A 163 -6.68 -22.21 6.51
N ASN A 164 -7.78 -21.52 6.76
CA ASN A 164 -9.00 -21.62 5.97
C ASN A 164 -9.05 -20.43 5.00
N GLY A 165 -9.24 -20.68 3.70
CA GLY A 165 -9.21 -19.63 2.70
C GLY A 165 -8.94 -20.15 1.30
N ILE A 166 -8.73 -19.21 0.37
CA ILE A 166 -8.28 -19.52 -0.99
C ILE A 166 -6.76 -19.33 -1.04
N LEU A 167 -6.04 -20.36 -1.47
CA LEU A 167 -4.61 -20.25 -1.75
C LEU A 167 -4.41 -19.42 -3.03
N MET A 168 -3.86 -18.23 -2.87
CA MET A 168 -3.59 -17.30 -3.95
C MET A 168 -2.13 -17.40 -4.40
N CYS A 169 -1.92 -17.40 -5.71
CA CYS A 169 -0.62 -17.26 -6.34
C CYS A 169 -0.76 -16.22 -7.46
N SER A 170 -0.21 -15.02 -7.29
CA SER A 170 -0.32 -13.92 -8.25
C SER A 170 1.08 -13.54 -8.70
N ILE A 171 1.47 -13.90 -9.92
CA ILE A 171 2.86 -13.74 -10.37
C ILE A 171 2.92 -12.63 -11.40
N ASP A 172 3.50 -11.49 -11.01
CA ASP A 172 3.72 -10.34 -11.90
C ASP A 172 4.97 -10.52 -12.80
N ASN A 173 5.94 -11.29 -12.32
CA ASN A 173 7.20 -11.55 -13.00
C ASN A 173 7.55 -13.04 -12.95
N LEU A 174 7.12 -13.77 -13.99
CA LEU A 174 7.57 -15.15 -14.18
C LEU A 174 9.07 -15.12 -14.55
N PRO A 175 9.96 -15.76 -13.77
CA PRO A 175 11.39 -15.69 -14.02
C PRO A 175 11.73 -16.33 -15.37
N ALA A 176 12.01 -15.52 -16.40
CA ALA A 176 12.69 -15.80 -17.67
C ALA A 176 12.52 -17.19 -18.32
N GLN A 177 11.44 -17.91 -18.03
CA GLN A 177 11.06 -19.13 -18.71
C GLN A 177 10.29 -18.69 -19.93
N LEU A 178 10.99 -18.48 -21.04
CA LEU A 178 10.37 -18.31 -22.35
C LEU A 178 9.58 -19.59 -22.64
N PRO A 179 8.24 -19.58 -22.55
CA PRO A 179 7.47 -20.74 -22.94
C PRO A 179 7.75 -20.95 -24.42
N ILE A 180 8.21 -22.15 -24.81
CA ILE A 180 8.53 -22.45 -26.21
C ILE A 180 7.34 -22.09 -27.11
N GLU A 181 6.13 -22.46 -26.69
CA GLU A 181 4.86 -22.14 -27.35
C GLU A 181 4.62 -20.63 -27.49
N ALA A 182 4.80 -19.84 -26.44
CA ALA A 182 4.59 -18.39 -26.52
C ALA A 182 5.66 -17.70 -27.38
N THR A 183 6.88 -18.24 -27.38
CA THR A 183 8.00 -17.76 -28.21
C THR A 183 7.77 -18.09 -29.68
N GLU A 184 7.36 -19.32 -29.98
CA GLU A 184 6.97 -19.77 -31.31
C GLU A 184 5.77 -18.98 -31.82
N TYR A 185 4.71 -18.84 -31.02
CA TYR A 185 3.53 -18.07 -31.42
C TYR A 185 3.85 -16.59 -31.67
N PHE A 186 4.57 -15.94 -30.76
CA PHE A 186 5.00 -14.55 -30.96
C PHE A 186 5.93 -14.42 -32.17
N GLY A 187 6.85 -15.37 -32.32
CA GLY A 187 7.77 -15.48 -33.44
C GLY A 187 7.03 -15.58 -34.77
N ASP A 188 6.10 -16.53 -34.90
CA ASP A 188 5.29 -16.77 -36.09
C ASP A 188 4.40 -15.57 -36.44
N MET A 189 3.88 -14.87 -35.43
CA MET A 189 3.10 -13.65 -35.64
C MET A 189 3.96 -12.46 -36.09
N LEU A 190 5.23 -12.39 -35.65
CA LEU A 190 6.16 -11.31 -35.99
C LEU A 190 6.90 -11.59 -37.31
N PHE A 191 7.19 -12.85 -37.61
CA PHE A 191 8.04 -13.30 -38.73
C PHE A 191 7.63 -12.72 -40.10
N PRO A 192 6.33 -12.64 -40.46
CA PRO A 192 5.90 -12.03 -41.72
C PRO A 192 6.36 -10.58 -41.91
N TYR A 193 6.61 -9.86 -40.82
CA TYR A 193 7.00 -8.45 -40.84
C TYR A 193 8.51 -8.22 -40.76
N ILE A 194 9.30 -9.27 -40.47
CA ILE A 194 10.75 -9.16 -40.28
C ILE A 194 11.47 -8.70 -41.55
N GLU A 195 11.05 -9.17 -42.72
CA GLU A 195 11.65 -8.76 -44.00
C GLU A 195 11.48 -7.26 -44.25
N GLU A 196 10.27 -6.72 -44.00
CA GLU A 196 10.00 -5.28 -44.10
C GLU A 196 10.90 -4.48 -43.14
N MET A 197 11.08 -4.96 -41.91
CA MET A 197 11.92 -4.30 -40.90
C MET A 197 13.42 -4.33 -41.29
N ILE A 198 13.93 -5.46 -41.78
CA ILE A 198 15.34 -5.62 -42.16
C ILE A 198 15.69 -4.79 -43.40
N MET A 199 14.77 -4.74 -44.37
CA MET A 199 14.97 -4.00 -45.62
C MET A 199 14.74 -2.49 -45.47
N SER A 200 14.37 -2.03 -44.28
CA SER A 200 14.16 -0.61 -44.00
C SER A 200 15.45 0.21 -44.10
N ASP A 201 15.30 1.46 -44.54
CA ASP A 201 16.40 2.42 -44.62
C ASP A 201 16.11 3.63 -43.71
N SER A 202 16.71 3.65 -42.53
CA SER A 202 16.48 4.71 -41.53
C SER A 202 16.87 6.12 -41.98
N THR A 203 17.60 6.25 -43.10
CA THR A 203 17.97 7.56 -43.66
C THR A 203 16.84 8.19 -44.48
N LYS A 204 15.90 7.39 -44.99
CA LYS A 204 14.77 7.87 -45.79
C LYS A 204 13.57 8.23 -44.91
N PRO A 205 12.70 9.16 -45.34
CA PRO A 205 11.44 9.44 -44.68
C PRO A 205 10.56 8.19 -44.53
N LEU A 206 9.78 8.12 -43.44
CA LEU A 206 8.88 6.98 -43.17
C LEU A 206 7.86 6.74 -44.29
N ASP A 207 7.42 7.80 -44.98
CA ASP A 207 6.46 7.70 -46.09
C ASP A 207 7.08 7.13 -47.38
N GLU A 208 8.40 7.08 -47.47
CA GLU A 208 9.14 6.46 -48.58
C GLU A 208 9.52 5.00 -48.29
N GLN A 209 9.22 4.49 -47.09
CA GLN A 209 9.40 3.09 -46.73
C GLN A 209 8.24 2.25 -47.24
N ASN A 210 8.54 1.03 -47.66
CA ASN A 210 7.52 0.06 -48.06
C ASN A 210 7.08 -0.79 -46.86
N PHE A 211 6.42 -0.17 -45.89
CA PHE A 211 5.88 -0.86 -44.72
C PHE A 211 4.39 -1.14 -44.86
N SER A 212 3.98 -2.33 -44.43
CA SER A 212 2.59 -2.63 -44.12
C SER A 212 2.05 -1.69 -43.03
N PRO A 213 0.72 -1.48 -42.94
CA PRO A 213 0.12 -0.65 -41.91
C PRO A 213 0.50 -1.08 -40.49
N VAL A 214 0.69 -2.39 -40.26
CA VAL A 214 1.07 -2.96 -38.95
C VAL A 214 2.45 -2.46 -38.52
N VAL A 215 3.45 -2.56 -39.41
CA VAL A 215 4.81 -2.08 -39.13
C VAL A 215 4.84 -0.57 -39.06
N LYS A 216 4.21 0.12 -40.02
CA LYS A 216 4.16 1.59 -40.07
C LYS A 216 3.56 2.19 -38.80
N ASP A 217 2.46 1.62 -38.33
CA ASP A 217 1.80 2.08 -37.11
C ASP A 217 2.57 1.74 -35.84
N ALA A 218 3.50 0.77 -35.86
CA ALA A 218 4.37 0.46 -34.73
C ALA A 218 5.59 1.40 -34.63
N VAL A 219 5.89 2.19 -35.67
CA VAL A 219 7.01 3.15 -35.66
C VAL A 219 6.65 4.40 -34.86
N ILE A 220 7.19 4.49 -33.64
CA ILE A 220 6.97 5.63 -32.73
C ILE A 220 7.71 6.89 -33.21
N ALA A 221 8.95 6.73 -33.66
CA ALA A 221 9.82 7.82 -34.08
C ALA A 221 10.57 7.47 -35.36
N SER A 222 10.70 8.45 -36.27
CA SER A 222 11.48 8.33 -37.51
C SER A 222 12.15 9.67 -37.81
N ASN A 223 13.37 9.61 -38.36
CA ASN A 223 14.14 10.78 -38.80
C ASN A 223 14.14 11.92 -37.76
N SER A 224 14.47 11.59 -36.50
CA SER A 224 14.53 12.52 -35.36
C SER A 224 13.20 13.18 -34.95
N SER A 225 12.06 12.65 -35.38
CA SER A 225 10.73 13.19 -35.03
C SER A 225 9.74 12.08 -34.65
N LEU A 226 8.73 12.43 -33.85
CA LEU A 226 7.61 11.52 -33.56
C LEU A 226 6.68 11.43 -34.76
N THR A 227 6.25 10.21 -35.09
CA THR A 227 5.29 9.99 -36.17
C THR A 227 3.89 10.48 -35.77
N PRO A 228 2.98 10.77 -36.72
CA PRO A 228 1.71 11.45 -36.42
C PRO A 228 0.87 10.85 -35.29
N LYS A 229 0.77 9.51 -35.23
CA LYS A 229 0.00 8.77 -34.21
C LYS A 229 0.56 8.93 -32.80
N TYR A 230 1.86 9.21 -32.68
CA TYR A 230 2.58 9.29 -31.41
C TYR A 230 2.97 10.71 -30.99
N LYS A 231 2.54 11.75 -31.73
CA LYS A 231 2.77 13.15 -31.34
C LYS A 231 2.22 13.51 -29.95
N TYR A 232 1.25 12.74 -29.42
CA TYR A 232 0.76 12.91 -28.05
C TYR A 232 1.84 12.65 -26.98
N ILE A 233 2.87 11.84 -27.28
CA ILE A 233 3.99 11.58 -26.38
C ILE A 233 4.72 12.88 -26.06
N GLN A 234 4.86 13.79 -27.03
CA GLN A 234 5.45 15.11 -26.79
C GLN A 234 4.65 15.90 -25.74
N LYS A 235 3.32 15.90 -25.84
CA LYS A 235 2.44 16.52 -24.84
C LYS A 235 2.55 15.86 -23.47
N LEU A 236 2.65 14.51 -23.42
CA LEU A 236 2.87 13.79 -22.17
C LEU A 236 4.21 14.15 -21.54
N ARG A 237 5.28 14.25 -22.34
CA ARG A 237 6.60 14.69 -21.88
C ARG A 237 6.57 16.11 -21.36
N GLU A 238 5.97 17.05 -22.09
CA GLU A 238 5.80 18.43 -21.65
C GLU A 238 4.96 18.52 -20.36
N SER A 239 3.90 17.71 -20.22
CA SER A 239 3.09 17.67 -19.00
C SER A 239 3.87 17.08 -17.82
N ARG A 240 4.71 16.08 -18.06
CA ARG A 240 5.56 15.45 -17.04
C ARG A 240 6.71 16.34 -16.66
N GLU A 241 7.32 17.04 -17.61
CA GLU A 241 8.34 18.05 -17.40
C GLU A 241 7.75 19.26 -16.68
N TYR A 242 6.55 19.70 -17.03
CA TYR A 242 5.82 20.74 -16.30
C TYR A 242 5.47 20.29 -14.87
N ALA A 243 4.98 19.06 -14.68
CA ALA A 243 4.75 18.49 -13.36
C ALA A 243 6.07 18.36 -12.58
N GLN A 244 7.15 17.90 -13.20
CA GLN A 244 8.48 17.85 -12.60
C GLN A 244 9.02 19.24 -12.29
N LEU A 245 8.84 20.24 -13.15
CA LEU A 245 9.22 21.63 -12.91
C LEU A 245 8.42 22.24 -11.76
N MET A 246 7.13 21.91 -11.66
CA MET A 246 6.27 22.24 -10.53
C MET A 246 6.70 21.51 -9.24
N THR A 247 7.28 20.31 -9.34
CA THR A 247 7.81 19.53 -8.21
C THR A 247 9.24 19.94 -7.82
N MET A 248 10.05 20.40 -8.79
CA MET A 248 11.42 20.89 -8.63
C MET A 248 11.46 22.34 -8.11
N GLY A 249 10.30 22.98 -7.95
CA GLY A 249 10.16 24.37 -7.51
C GLY A 249 10.40 24.64 -6.02
N ALA A 250 10.43 23.63 -5.14
CA ALA A 250 10.94 23.80 -3.78
C ALA A 250 11.26 22.44 -3.15
N LYS A 251 12.55 22.16 -2.94
CA LYS A 251 12.94 21.20 -1.89
C LYS A 251 12.24 21.62 -0.60
N LYS A 252 11.59 20.67 0.07
CA LYS A 252 10.89 20.95 1.34
C LYS A 252 11.93 21.15 2.42
N ARG A 253 11.98 22.34 3.00
CA ARG A 253 12.95 22.71 4.03
C ARG A 253 12.29 22.56 5.39
N ILE A 254 12.82 21.67 6.21
CA ILE A 254 12.30 21.40 7.56
C ILE A 254 13.34 21.83 8.61
N LEU A 255 12.90 22.64 9.55
CA LEU A 255 13.72 23.09 10.68
C LEU A 255 13.48 22.18 11.88
N VAL A 256 14.50 21.43 12.31
CA VAL A 256 14.43 20.58 13.50
C VAL A 256 15.12 21.28 14.67
N LEU A 257 14.35 21.69 15.66
CA LEU A 257 14.85 22.34 16.87
C LEU A 257 15.11 21.30 17.96
N GLY A 258 16.37 21.03 18.24
CA GLY A 258 16.80 20.01 19.19
C GLY A 258 17.73 18.98 18.53
N SER A 259 18.71 18.53 19.31
CA SER A 259 19.67 17.47 18.92
C SER A 259 19.70 16.32 19.92
N GLY A 260 18.62 16.15 20.69
CA GLY A 260 18.47 15.05 21.65
C GLY A 260 18.21 13.70 20.97
N TYR A 261 17.99 12.68 21.78
CA TYR A 261 17.85 11.28 21.37
C TYR A 261 16.81 11.06 20.24
N VAL A 262 15.67 11.75 20.31
CA VAL A 262 14.54 11.60 19.36
C VAL A 262 14.82 12.26 18.00
N SER A 263 15.75 13.22 17.92
CA SER A 263 16.02 13.97 16.69
C SER A 263 16.62 13.07 15.59
N GLY A 264 17.43 12.09 15.97
CA GLY A 264 18.08 11.17 15.02
C GLY A 264 17.08 10.37 14.18
N PRO A 265 16.15 9.60 14.80
CA PRO A 265 15.10 8.89 14.08
C PRO A 265 14.23 9.79 13.20
N VAL A 266 13.85 10.98 13.67
CA VAL A 266 13.06 11.94 12.89
C VAL A 266 13.79 12.37 11.61
N ILE A 267 15.05 12.79 11.75
CA ILE A 267 15.89 13.19 10.60
C ILE A 267 16.09 12.00 9.66
N SER A 268 16.39 10.81 10.21
CA SER A 268 16.57 9.59 9.42
C SER A 268 15.34 9.21 8.62
N TYR A 269 14.13 9.43 9.14
CA TYR A 269 12.88 9.14 8.44
C TYR A 269 12.62 10.17 7.34
N LEU A 270 12.72 11.46 7.67
CA LEU A 270 12.45 12.56 6.74
C LEU A 270 13.42 12.58 5.56
N THR A 271 14.69 12.27 5.79
CA THR A 271 15.74 12.26 4.75
C THR A 271 15.72 11.01 3.86
N ARG A 272 14.76 10.08 4.07
CA ARG A 272 14.46 9.02 3.09
C ARG A 272 13.91 9.61 1.79
N ASP A 273 13.24 10.75 1.86
CA ASP A 273 12.86 11.54 0.69
C ASP A 273 14.04 12.46 0.30
N PRO A 274 14.65 12.29 -0.89
CA PRO A 274 15.77 13.12 -1.32
C PRO A 274 15.41 14.59 -1.55
N ASN A 275 14.11 14.93 -1.60
CA ASN A 275 13.63 16.30 -1.77
C ASN A 275 13.46 17.06 -0.45
N VAL A 276 13.71 16.42 0.69
CA VAL A 276 13.66 17.05 2.01
C VAL A 276 15.05 17.50 2.43
N GLU A 277 15.18 18.79 2.75
CA GLU A 277 16.36 19.37 3.37
C GLU A 277 16.09 19.70 4.83
N ILE A 278 16.97 19.26 5.70
CA ILE A 278 16.87 19.49 7.14
C ILE A 278 17.88 20.55 7.56
N THR A 279 17.43 21.52 8.35
CA THR A 279 18.32 22.31 9.21
C THR A 279 18.13 21.84 10.65
N ALA A 280 19.14 21.19 11.22
CA ALA A 280 19.12 20.77 12.62
C ALA A 280 19.72 21.87 13.50
N VAL A 281 19.09 22.18 14.63
CA VAL A 281 19.51 23.26 15.54
C VAL A 281 19.82 22.72 16.92
N SER A 282 20.96 23.11 17.48
CA SER A 282 21.31 22.86 18.87
C SER A 282 22.11 23.99 19.49
N MET A 283 22.05 24.10 20.81
CA MET A 283 23.01 24.92 21.57
C MET A 283 24.39 24.26 21.65
N ILE A 284 24.46 22.94 21.53
CA ILE A 284 25.70 22.15 21.65
C ILE A 284 26.20 21.80 20.25
N LYS A 285 27.28 22.46 19.81
CA LYS A 285 27.85 22.30 18.46
C LYS A 285 28.15 20.85 18.11
N ASP A 286 28.80 20.12 19.01
CA ASP A 286 29.22 18.74 18.74
C ASP A 286 28.04 17.79 18.50
N GLN A 287 26.91 18.01 19.18
CA GLN A 287 25.71 17.19 18.99
C GLN A 287 25.09 17.41 17.61
N VAL A 288 24.95 18.66 17.18
CA VAL A 288 24.34 18.97 15.88
C VAL A 288 25.26 18.60 14.72
N ASP A 289 26.57 18.76 14.88
CA ASP A 289 27.56 18.30 13.89
C ASP A 289 27.55 16.78 13.75
N HIS A 290 27.37 16.04 14.85
CA HIS A 290 27.26 14.58 14.81
C HIS A 290 26.01 14.14 14.03
N LEU A 291 24.87 14.81 14.22
CA LEU A 291 23.65 14.53 13.45
C LEU A 291 23.86 14.80 11.95
N ALA A 292 24.45 15.95 11.59
CA ALA A 292 24.69 16.31 10.20
C ALA A 292 25.70 15.40 9.50
N LYS A 293 26.69 14.85 10.23
CA LYS A 293 27.61 13.84 9.68
C LYS A 293 26.93 12.49 9.47
N LYS A 294 25.95 12.15 10.31
CA LYS A 294 25.29 10.84 10.29
C LYS A 294 24.18 10.75 9.25
N TYR A 295 23.48 11.85 8.97
CA TYR A 295 22.33 11.86 8.07
C TYR A 295 22.52 12.80 6.88
N ASN A 296 22.16 12.33 5.70
CA ASN A 296 22.25 13.11 4.45
C ASN A 296 21.29 14.31 4.49
N ASN A 297 21.50 15.28 3.58
CA ASN A 297 20.64 16.47 3.43
C ASN A 297 20.38 17.25 4.73
N THR A 298 21.32 17.18 5.69
CA THR A 298 21.18 17.79 7.02
C THR A 298 22.25 18.85 7.22
N THR A 299 21.82 20.10 7.37
CA THR A 299 22.69 21.24 7.67
C THR A 299 22.69 21.52 9.17
N PRO A 300 23.85 21.52 9.85
CA PRO A 300 23.92 21.82 11.27
C PRO A 300 23.90 23.33 11.52
N LEU A 301 23.18 23.77 12.55
CA LEU A 301 23.19 25.13 13.03
C LEU A 301 23.32 25.19 14.55
N THR A 302 24.36 25.88 15.04
CA THR A 302 24.51 26.16 16.47
C THR A 302 23.80 27.46 16.86
N MET A 303 22.81 27.37 17.75
CA MET A 303 22.03 28.49 18.24
C MET A 303 21.32 28.17 19.56
N ASP A 304 21.28 29.13 20.48
CA ASP A 304 20.35 29.11 21.61
C ASP A 304 19.00 29.69 21.15
N VAL A 305 18.02 28.82 20.97
CA VAL A 305 16.67 29.16 20.48
C VAL A 305 15.96 30.15 21.41
N LEU A 306 16.21 30.08 22.72
CA LEU A 306 15.53 30.92 23.71
C LEU A 306 16.13 32.32 23.79
N LYS A 307 17.39 32.50 23.40
CA LYS A 307 18.07 33.81 23.43
C LYS A 307 18.16 34.52 22.09
N SER A 308 17.89 33.83 20.98
CA SER A 308 18.17 34.32 19.63
C SER A 308 16.90 34.63 18.84
N GLU A 309 16.01 35.45 19.37
CA GLU A 309 14.66 35.66 18.81
C GLU A 309 14.64 36.11 17.34
N GLU A 310 15.45 37.10 16.97
CA GLU A 310 15.50 37.62 15.59
C GLU A 310 16.03 36.57 14.63
N LYS A 311 17.10 35.88 15.04
CA LYS A 311 17.72 34.79 14.27
C LYS A 311 16.73 33.65 14.08
N LEU A 312 15.98 33.26 15.12
CA LEU A 312 14.93 32.25 15.04
C LEU A 312 13.85 32.64 14.02
N SER A 313 13.30 33.86 14.08
CA SER A 313 12.33 34.37 13.08
C SER A 313 12.90 34.26 11.65
N SER A 314 14.15 34.69 11.46
CA SER A 314 14.79 34.68 10.13
C SER A 314 15.00 33.28 9.55
N ILE A 315 15.17 32.27 10.42
CA ILE A 315 15.37 30.89 10.01
C ILE A 315 14.01 30.23 9.79
N VAL A 316 13.05 30.40 10.70
CA VAL A 316 11.69 29.87 10.54
C VAL A 316 11.11 30.29 9.18
N LYS A 317 11.21 31.57 8.81
CA LYS A 317 10.76 32.10 7.51
C LYS A 317 11.37 31.41 6.28
N LYS A 318 12.54 30.78 6.42
CA LYS A 318 13.23 30.07 5.32
C LYS A 318 12.82 28.60 5.20
N HIS A 319 11.95 28.10 6.08
CA HIS A 319 11.54 26.71 6.13
C HIS A 319 10.02 26.60 5.96
N ASP A 320 9.57 25.44 5.50
CA ASP A 320 8.16 25.15 5.23
C ASP A 320 7.48 24.51 6.46
N LEU A 321 8.28 23.90 7.34
CA LEU A 321 7.83 23.25 8.57
C LEU A 321 8.88 23.40 9.68
N VAL A 322 8.42 23.58 10.91
CA VAL A 322 9.25 23.51 12.12
C VAL A 322 8.84 22.29 12.95
N ILE A 323 9.82 21.50 13.38
CA ILE A 323 9.64 20.41 14.35
C ILE A 323 10.37 20.79 15.64
N SER A 324 9.63 20.95 16.74
CA SER A 324 10.19 21.31 18.04
C SER A 324 10.34 20.07 18.93
N LEU A 325 11.59 19.63 19.11
CA LEU A 325 12.00 18.57 20.03
C LEU A 325 12.74 19.15 21.25
N LEU A 326 12.43 20.40 21.58
CA LEU A 326 12.92 21.11 22.77
C LEU A 326 12.05 20.79 24.00
N PRO A 327 12.49 21.16 25.23
CA PRO A 327 11.63 21.13 26.40
C PRO A 327 10.33 21.91 26.17
N TYR A 328 9.21 21.42 26.73
CA TYR A 328 7.87 21.96 26.47
C TYR A 328 7.72 23.45 26.80
N SER A 329 8.52 23.98 27.72
CA SER A 329 8.54 25.41 28.08
C SER A 329 8.98 26.32 26.92
N ALA A 330 9.70 25.78 25.92
CA ALA A 330 10.12 26.51 24.74
C ALA A 330 9.02 26.62 23.67
N HIS A 331 8.03 25.71 23.66
CA HIS A 331 7.04 25.61 22.58
C HIS A 331 6.24 26.90 22.35
N PRO A 332 5.76 27.63 23.39
CA PRO A 332 5.03 28.89 23.16
C PRO A 332 5.87 29.96 22.43
N ILE A 333 7.18 30.00 22.69
CA ILE A 333 8.09 30.94 22.02
C ILE A 333 8.24 30.56 20.54
N VAL A 334 8.45 29.27 20.26
CA VAL A 334 8.57 28.75 18.88
C VAL A 334 7.26 28.95 18.12
N ALA A 335 6.12 28.61 18.71
CA ALA A 335 4.79 28.76 18.13
C ALA A 335 4.49 30.21 17.75
N ARG A 336 4.80 31.18 18.62
CA ARG A 336 4.64 32.61 18.29
C ARG A 336 5.47 33.03 17.07
N LYS A 337 6.68 32.50 16.90
CA LYS A 337 7.48 32.78 15.68
C LYS A 337 6.90 32.09 14.45
N CYS A 338 6.43 30.85 14.58
CA CYS A 338 5.77 30.10 13.50
C CYS A 338 4.50 30.81 13.01
N ILE A 339 3.64 31.27 13.93
CA ILE A 339 2.44 32.07 13.62
C ILE A 339 2.82 33.37 12.90
N LYS A 340 3.81 34.10 13.42
CA LYS A 340 4.26 35.37 12.83
C LYS A 340 4.77 35.20 11.40
N GLU A 341 5.57 34.16 11.16
CA GLU A 341 6.19 33.89 9.86
C GLU A 341 5.33 32.99 8.94
N LYS A 342 4.15 32.57 9.41
CA LYS A 342 3.20 31.68 8.71
C LYS A 342 3.80 30.33 8.30
N VAL A 343 4.46 29.65 9.24
CA VAL A 343 5.08 28.34 9.06
C VAL A 343 4.43 27.32 9.98
N ASN A 344 4.20 26.10 9.49
CA ASN A 344 3.59 25.03 10.30
C ASN A 344 4.52 24.55 11.42
N LEU A 345 3.93 23.99 12.49
CA LEU A 345 4.66 23.50 13.66
C LEU A 345 4.20 22.10 14.06
N VAL A 346 5.15 21.21 14.37
CA VAL A 346 4.89 19.91 15.01
C VAL A 346 5.69 19.81 16.31
N THR A 347 5.06 19.27 17.36
CA THR A 347 5.71 18.99 18.65
C THR A 347 5.33 17.61 19.18
N ALA A 348 6.19 17.03 20.01
CA ALA A 348 5.97 15.75 20.68
C ALA A 348 5.78 15.96 22.20
N SER A 349 4.96 16.93 22.58
CA SER A 349 4.69 17.28 23.99
C SER A 349 3.21 17.62 24.19
N TYR A 350 2.74 17.45 25.43
CA TYR A 350 1.39 17.84 25.86
C TYR A 350 1.05 19.30 25.52
N LEU A 351 -0.23 19.54 25.19
CA LEU A 351 -0.77 20.87 24.95
C LEU A 351 -0.88 21.66 26.27
N THR A 352 0.05 22.58 26.51
CA THR A 352 0.02 23.46 27.69
C THR A 352 -1.05 24.55 27.57
N PRO A 353 -1.54 25.13 28.68
CA PRO A 353 -2.47 26.28 28.64
C PRO A 353 -1.94 27.44 27.79
N SER A 354 -0.65 27.75 27.90
CA SER A 354 0.02 28.79 27.12
C SER A 354 0.13 28.49 25.62
N MET A 355 0.13 27.21 25.22
CA MET A 355 0.01 26.82 23.81
C MET A 355 -1.43 26.93 23.33
N LYS A 356 -2.41 26.54 24.17
CA LYS A 356 -3.84 26.62 23.87
C LYS A 356 -4.31 28.06 23.64
N GLU A 357 -3.77 29.02 24.40
CA GLU A 357 -4.01 30.46 24.20
C GLU A 357 -3.65 30.96 22.79
N LEU A 358 -2.77 30.26 22.07
CA LEU A 358 -2.33 30.64 20.71
C LEU A 358 -3.24 30.11 19.61
N GLN A 359 -4.27 29.32 19.94
CA GLN A 359 -5.13 28.65 18.95
C GLN A 359 -5.74 29.62 17.95
N GLN A 360 -6.43 30.67 18.42
CA GLN A 360 -7.06 31.64 17.52
C GLN A 360 -6.03 32.33 16.62
N SER A 361 -4.86 32.69 17.17
CA SER A 361 -3.79 33.30 16.38
C SER A 361 -3.22 32.36 15.32
N ALA A 362 -3.15 31.06 15.59
CA ALA A 362 -2.74 30.06 14.60
C ALA A 362 -3.77 29.93 13.47
N GLU A 363 -5.05 29.83 13.82
CA GLU A 363 -6.19 29.78 12.87
C GLU A 363 -6.22 31.03 11.98
N ASP A 364 -6.13 32.23 12.58
CA ASP A 364 -6.12 33.51 11.85
C ASP A 364 -4.91 33.64 10.91
N SER A 365 -3.77 33.04 11.27
CA SER A 365 -2.56 33.04 10.44
C SER A 365 -2.57 32.00 9.31
N GLY A 366 -3.52 31.05 9.35
CA GLY A 366 -3.68 29.98 8.37
C GLY A 366 -2.62 28.88 8.46
N ILE A 367 -2.02 28.65 9.64
CA ILE A 367 -1.04 27.57 9.85
C ILE A 367 -1.63 26.41 10.63
N THR A 368 -1.03 25.24 10.48
CA THR A 368 -1.32 24.06 11.30
C THR A 368 -0.26 23.90 12.38
N ILE A 369 -0.71 23.72 13.63
CA ILE A 369 0.12 23.35 14.77
C ILE A 369 -0.38 22.01 15.30
N VAL A 370 0.45 20.96 15.23
CA VAL A 370 0.12 19.64 15.75
C VAL A 370 1.01 19.34 16.96
N GLY A 371 0.39 19.27 18.14
CA GLY A 371 1.05 18.82 19.36
C GLY A 371 0.89 17.32 19.58
N GLU A 372 1.47 16.81 20.67
CA GLU A 372 1.18 15.45 21.14
C GLU A 372 1.50 14.33 20.14
N MET A 373 2.51 14.52 19.27
CA MET A 373 2.92 13.54 18.26
C MET A 373 4.13 12.71 18.70
N GLY A 374 4.00 11.98 19.81
CA GLY A 374 5.04 11.13 20.38
C GLY A 374 4.60 9.69 20.61
N LEU A 375 5.15 9.07 21.66
CA LEU A 375 4.69 7.78 22.17
C LEU A 375 3.52 7.97 23.12
N ASP A 376 3.76 8.77 24.16
CA ASP A 376 2.82 9.19 25.19
C ASP A 376 3.25 10.62 25.61
N PRO A 377 2.54 11.66 25.14
CA PRO A 377 1.30 11.62 24.35
C PRO A 377 1.56 11.41 22.84
N GLY A 378 0.72 10.62 22.18
CA GLY A 378 0.69 10.36 20.74
C GLY A 378 0.07 9.02 20.36
N LEU A 379 0.87 7.95 20.34
CA LEU A 379 0.39 6.61 19.99
C LEU A 379 -0.72 6.12 20.93
N ASP A 380 -0.63 6.46 22.21
CA ASP A 380 -1.69 6.19 23.18
C ASP A 380 -3.03 6.85 22.79
N HIS A 381 -3.01 8.10 22.33
CA HIS A 381 -4.20 8.78 21.82
C HIS A 381 -4.76 8.10 20.56
N MET A 382 -3.88 7.76 19.61
CA MET A 382 -4.29 7.14 18.34
C MET A 382 -4.95 5.77 18.58
N LEU A 383 -4.32 4.92 19.41
CA LEU A 383 -4.86 3.60 19.75
C LEU A 383 -6.15 3.69 20.56
N ALA A 384 -6.23 4.63 21.51
CA ALA A 384 -7.44 4.84 22.31
C ALA A 384 -8.61 5.26 21.42
N MET A 385 -8.41 6.27 20.55
CA MET A 385 -9.45 6.75 19.63
C MET A 385 -9.88 5.68 18.62
N GLU A 386 -8.93 4.89 18.09
CA GLU A 386 -9.28 3.76 17.21
C GLU A 386 -10.23 2.77 17.91
N CYS A 387 -9.97 2.44 19.18
CA CYS A 387 -10.84 1.56 19.96
C CYS A 387 -12.21 2.21 20.23
N PHE A 388 -12.23 3.50 20.54
CA PHE A 388 -13.47 4.23 20.83
C PHE A 388 -14.35 4.38 19.59
N ASP A 389 -13.77 4.67 18.44
CA ASP A 389 -14.49 4.79 17.17
C ASP A 389 -15.04 3.43 16.73
N LYS A 390 -14.27 2.34 16.85
CA LYS A 390 -14.76 0.98 16.58
C LYS A 390 -15.95 0.60 17.47
N ALA A 391 -15.94 0.98 18.74
CA ALA A 391 -17.07 0.74 19.64
C ALA A 391 -18.30 1.57 19.21
N LYS A 392 -18.08 2.84 18.83
CA LYS A 392 -19.15 3.73 18.39
C LYS A 392 -19.81 3.28 17.09
N ASP A 393 -19.03 2.73 16.15
CA ASP A 393 -19.52 2.25 14.85
C ASP A 393 -20.53 1.09 14.97
N VAL A 394 -20.44 0.31 16.05
CA VAL A 394 -21.39 -0.77 16.36
C VAL A 394 -22.46 -0.37 17.39
N GLY A 395 -22.54 0.93 17.73
CA GLY A 395 -23.48 1.46 18.71
C GLY A 395 -23.18 1.08 20.16
N ALA A 396 -21.95 0.66 20.47
CA ALA A 396 -21.50 0.37 21.83
C ALA A 396 -20.98 1.63 22.54
N SER A 397 -20.90 1.56 23.88
CA SER A 397 -20.35 2.61 24.74
C SER A 397 -19.16 2.11 25.55
N VAL A 398 -18.19 2.98 25.80
CA VAL A 398 -17.02 2.67 26.64
C VAL A 398 -17.38 2.86 28.12
N GLU A 399 -17.38 1.77 28.90
CA GLU A 399 -17.67 1.81 30.34
C GLU A 399 -16.43 2.14 31.19
N SER A 400 -15.24 1.71 30.76
CA SER A 400 -13.98 1.96 31.46
C SER A 400 -12.83 2.07 30.47
N TYR A 401 -11.88 2.98 30.73
CA TYR A 401 -10.64 3.10 30.00
C TYR A 401 -9.48 3.22 30.98
N VAL A 402 -8.46 2.40 30.80
CA VAL A 402 -7.25 2.37 31.62
C VAL A 402 -6.08 2.20 30.68
N SER A 403 -5.12 3.12 30.74
CA SER A 403 -3.92 3.09 29.92
C SER A 403 -2.69 3.30 30.80
N PHE A 404 -1.71 2.41 30.65
CA PHE A 404 -0.42 2.51 31.33
C PHE A 404 0.68 2.43 30.27
N CYS A 405 1.64 3.35 30.35
CA CYS A 405 2.81 3.39 29.49
C CYS A 405 4.08 3.42 30.35
N GLY A 406 5.17 2.83 29.85
CA GLY A 406 6.44 2.78 30.57
C GLY A 406 7.62 2.57 29.64
N GLY A 407 8.51 3.57 29.58
CA GLY A 407 9.83 3.43 28.97
C GLY A 407 10.85 2.91 29.98
N LEU A 408 10.95 1.59 30.12
CA LEU A 408 11.81 0.93 31.10
C LEU A 408 13.01 0.24 30.44
N PRO A 409 14.14 0.04 31.15
CA PRO A 409 15.18 -0.85 30.66
C PRO A 409 14.63 -2.28 30.52
N ALA A 410 15.13 -3.03 29.54
CA ALA A 410 14.82 -4.46 29.47
C ALA A 410 15.21 -5.15 30.79
N PRO A 411 14.50 -6.21 31.23
CA PRO A 411 14.66 -6.80 32.55
C PRO A 411 16.11 -7.12 32.93
N GLU A 412 16.88 -7.69 32.00
CA GLU A 412 18.29 -8.05 32.13
C GLU A 412 19.23 -6.85 32.32
N TYR A 413 18.78 -5.64 32.00
CA TYR A 413 19.53 -4.40 32.15
C TYR A 413 19.01 -3.51 33.28
N SER A 414 18.09 -4.02 34.12
CA SER A 414 17.45 -3.26 35.20
C SER A 414 18.20 -3.34 36.55
N ASP A 415 19.38 -3.96 36.60
CA ASP A 415 20.15 -4.14 37.85
C ASP A 415 20.83 -2.85 38.34
N ASN A 416 20.00 -1.95 38.86
CA ASN A 416 20.38 -0.77 39.62
C ASN A 416 19.30 -0.48 40.69
N PRO A 417 19.58 0.33 41.73
CA PRO A 417 18.65 0.55 42.83
C PRO A 417 17.25 1.06 42.43
N LEU A 418 17.14 1.78 41.30
CA LEU A 418 15.86 2.33 40.82
C LEU A 418 15.15 1.40 39.82
N ARG A 419 15.84 0.35 39.34
CA ARG A 419 15.41 -0.46 38.18
C ARG A 419 15.02 0.38 36.96
N TYR A 420 15.66 1.54 36.80
CA TYR A 420 15.33 2.55 35.80
C TYR A 420 16.59 3.04 35.08
N LYS A 421 16.46 3.47 33.82
CA LYS A 421 17.54 4.14 33.07
C LYS A 421 16.97 5.37 32.38
N PHE A 422 17.66 6.50 32.51
CA PHE A 422 17.22 7.75 31.89
C PHE A 422 17.47 7.74 30.39
N SER A 423 16.40 7.68 29.60
CA SER A 423 16.40 7.83 28.13
C SER A 423 15.90 9.22 27.68
N TRP A 424 15.46 10.05 28.63
CA TRP A 424 15.10 11.46 28.46
C TRP A 424 15.53 12.28 29.69
N ASN A 425 15.16 13.56 29.73
CA ASN A 425 15.58 14.50 30.78
C ASN A 425 15.26 13.97 32.20
N PRO A 426 16.27 13.67 33.05
CA PRO A 426 16.05 13.15 34.40
C PRO A 426 15.24 14.10 35.29
N LEU A 427 15.37 15.41 35.09
CA LEU A 427 14.62 16.39 35.86
C LEU A 427 13.11 16.22 35.65
N SER A 428 12.68 15.97 34.41
CA SER A 428 11.27 15.76 34.08
C SER A 428 10.72 14.49 34.75
N VAL A 429 11.52 13.41 34.79
CA VAL A 429 11.12 12.17 35.49
C VAL A 429 10.86 12.44 36.97
N LEU A 430 11.81 13.09 37.65
CA LEU A 430 11.73 13.32 39.09
C LEU A 430 10.65 14.33 39.48
N VAL A 431 10.41 15.36 38.66
CA VAL A 431 9.34 16.33 38.92
C VAL A 431 7.97 15.68 38.77
N ASN A 432 7.80 14.74 37.84
CA ASN A 432 6.53 14.06 37.64
C ASN A 432 6.15 13.14 38.83
N THR A 433 7.11 12.63 39.60
CA THR A 433 6.80 11.77 40.77
C THR A 433 6.25 12.54 41.98
N ILE A 434 6.24 13.88 41.93
CA ILE A 434 5.71 14.74 43.00
C ILE A 434 4.50 15.55 42.53
N GLN A 435 4.02 15.34 41.30
CA GLN A 435 2.79 15.96 40.81
C GLN A 435 1.58 15.13 41.28
N PRO A 436 0.47 15.78 41.67
CA PRO A 436 -0.75 15.06 42.01
C PRO A 436 -1.30 14.36 40.76
N ALA A 437 -1.95 13.22 40.97
CA ALA A 437 -2.65 12.49 39.91
C ALA A 437 -4.17 12.53 40.17
N THR A 438 -4.94 12.95 39.17
CA THR A 438 -6.40 12.94 39.23
C THR A 438 -6.94 11.96 38.20
N TYR A 439 -7.84 11.06 38.61
CA TYR A 439 -8.45 10.06 37.72
C TYR A 439 -9.90 9.76 38.11
N LEU A 440 -10.65 9.13 37.20
CA LEU A 440 -12.03 8.69 37.47
C LEU A 440 -12.03 7.21 37.87
N LYS A 441 -12.69 6.88 38.99
CA LYS A 441 -12.87 5.50 39.44
C LYS A 441 -14.29 5.30 39.94
N ASN A 442 -14.99 4.31 39.39
CA ASN A 442 -16.39 4.01 39.72
C ASN A 442 -17.34 5.22 39.62
N GLY A 443 -17.09 6.12 38.65
CA GLY A 443 -17.89 7.33 38.44
C GLY A 443 -17.56 8.50 39.37
N GLU A 444 -16.60 8.34 40.29
CA GLU A 444 -16.16 9.40 41.20
C GLU A 444 -14.75 9.87 40.84
N VAL A 445 -14.52 11.19 40.91
CA VAL A 445 -13.19 11.77 40.72
C VAL A 445 -12.36 11.49 41.97
N SER A 446 -11.21 10.85 41.80
CA SER A 446 -10.26 10.52 42.85
C SER A 446 -8.95 11.28 42.59
N ASP A 447 -8.37 11.83 43.66
CA ASP A 447 -7.06 12.47 43.66
C ASP A 447 -6.07 11.61 44.47
N ASP A 448 -4.89 11.35 43.91
CA ASP A 448 -3.74 10.73 44.58
C ASP A 448 -2.68 11.82 44.79
N GLN A 449 -2.27 12.00 46.06
CA GLN A 449 -1.38 13.10 46.48
C GLN A 449 0.09 12.73 46.47
#